data_AF-A0AAU3QYR9-F1
#
_entry.id   AF-A0AAU3QYR9-F1
#
_cell.length_a   1.000
_cell.length_b   1.000
_cell.length_c   1.000
_cell.angle_alpha   90.00
_cell.angle_beta   90.00
_cell.angle_gamma   90.00
#
_symmetry.space_group_name_H-M   'P 1'
#
loop_
_entity.id
_entity.type
_entity.pdbx_description
1 polymer ?
#
loop_
_entity_poly.entity_id
_entity_poly.type
_entity_poly.pdbx_seq_one_letter_code
_entity_poly.pdbx_strand_id
1 'polypeptide(L)'
;MCATPEDRRDICAVCGWRLHDDPVLGELTAADLAAAETALRTAEHTWDLRAAVLAAPDTGDHPCLAAVIRGSPPQGDEAVRSGAVLPGGRSAPDDLPARAGPGAPLDELRHGRAELSFVECAPDGLHLTRVTFAEAGIPVLRDADSTPWRTVVPALDADAALCRFQLAGGNGTLPPVDRQAFDDAVRGWLTLSLPAVPGTAAVLLRPAPGWELLRRAAAVVARDHAVRLELPADRTASVEPGHPGEAPAHRGAAERVRRLLRTLPLLADHTLLLARADRDTGAVRPHSHVLFPAGSRLAPGETATAEVTVYGGATGSTPLHLPVLAGTPAADGNGAPTVTVHRLKVGALEPARLTFVLRGPGEVDLVAPASERPPEQSFVDVPRLLSGLPRRMVRPPRLDLLFTVELSGADLAETEERLTFVRDVAALLARRDHTGTAVRVGAVGHYDHADYESTWAKEGTLLRAPVVARPPAELPRALADWAPALRRQDTVSSLEDALHAVASLSAVHPGTRACRVLLIVGRRPPAPSRQHGVVRACPLGTDWRAALARLRADGFRVLARADPATGPPPPDAAGRQTRRYAAEAWRALGADGVLRPGTDSAQDAVRALDPPWRHEGPECPFAFAAPLM
;
A
#
# COMPACT_ATOMS: atom_id res chain seq x y z
N MET A 1 -53.19 44.08 9.87
CA MET A 1 -54.10 43.29 10.72
C MET A 1 -55.19 42.68 9.86
N CYS A 2 -55.53 41.41 10.09
CA CYS A 2 -56.59 40.73 9.37
C CYS A 2 -57.71 40.40 10.35
N ALA A 3 -58.92 40.93 10.10
CA ALA A 3 -59.98 41.02 11.10
C ALA A 3 -61.20 40.13 10.81
N THR A 4 -61.12 39.26 9.80
CA THR A 4 -62.24 38.40 9.38
C THR A 4 -61.80 36.94 9.41
N PRO A 5 -61.92 36.27 10.57
CA PRO A 5 -61.79 34.81 10.62
C PRO A 5 -62.89 34.18 9.75
N GLU A 6 -62.51 33.21 8.92
CA GLU A 6 -63.49 32.30 8.31
C GLU A 6 -64.07 31.41 9.43
N ASP A 7 -65.39 31.19 9.44
CA ASP A 7 -66.08 30.38 10.45
C ASP A 7 -65.30 29.07 10.73
N ARG A 8 -64.69 29.01 11.92
CA ARG A 8 -63.92 27.87 12.47
C ARG A 8 -62.54 27.57 11.87
N ARG A 9 -61.85 28.54 11.26
CA ARG A 9 -60.44 28.36 10.85
C ARG A 9 -59.53 29.43 11.45
N ASP A 10 -58.35 28.99 11.86
CA ASP A 10 -57.19 29.78 12.30
C ASP A 10 -56.55 30.56 11.13
N ILE A 11 -57.34 30.99 10.14
CA ILE A 11 -56.88 31.58 8.88
C ILE A 11 -57.78 32.79 8.56
N CYS A 12 -57.18 33.90 8.13
CA CYS A 12 -57.94 35.06 7.68
C CYS A 12 -58.60 34.82 6.32
N ALA A 13 -59.89 35.11 6.21
CA ALA A 13 -60.68 34.94 5.00
C ALA A 13 -60.24 35.83 3.82
N VAL A 14 -59.55 36.95 4.10
CA VAL A 14 -59.17 37.95 3.08
C VAL A 14 -57.81 37.67 2.48
N CYS A 15 -56.81 37.35 3.30
CA CYS A 15 -55.44 37.17 2.84
C CYS A 15 -54.93 35.73 2.96
N GLY A 16 -55.69 34.82 3.58
CA GLY A 16 -55.29 33.43 3.76
C GLY A 16 -54.16 33.21 4.79
N TRP A 17 -53.83 34.22 5.60
CA TRP A 17 -52.79 34.11 6.63
C TRP A 17 -53.31 33.41 7.88
N ARG A 18 -52.46 32.55 8.47
CA ARG A 18 -52.76 31.91 9.74
C ARG A 18 -52.74 32.93 10.89
N LEU A 19 -53.81 32.97 11.67
CA LEU A 19 -53.96 33.86 12.82
C LEU A 19 -53.31 33.18 14.04
N HIS A 20 -52.36 33.86 14.67
CA HIS A 20 -51.57 33.30 15.77
C HIS A 20 -52.05 33.74 17.16
N ASP A 21 -52.94 34.73 17.24
CA ASP A 21 -53.53 35.28 18.46
C ASP A 21 -55.05 35.36 18.35
N ASP A 22 -55.72 35.52 19.49
CA ASP A 22 -57.17 35.66 19.56
C ASP A 22 -57.65 36.88 18.74
N PRO A 23 -58.75 36.76 17.99
CA PRO A 23 -59.28 37.89 17.24
C PRO A 23 -59.70 39.03 18.19
N VAL A 24 -59.24 40.25 17.90
CA VAL A 24 -59.66 41.45 18.63
C VAL A 24 -61.15 41.70 18.35
N LEU A 25 -61.99 41.67 19.39
CA LEU A 25 -63.43 41.92 19.28
C LEU A 25 -63.71 43.42 19.49
N GLY A 26 -64.12 44.13 18.43
CA GLY A 26 -64.49 45.56 18.48
C GLY A 26 -63.87 46.40 17.36
N GLU A 27 -64.09 47.72 17.37
CA GLU A 27 -63.38 48.65 16.48
C GLU A 27 -61.90 48.74 16.89
N LEU A 28 -61.00 48.67 15.91
CA LEU A 28 -59.55 48.76 16.14
C LEU A 28 -59.18 50.13 16.69
N THR A 29 -58.54 50.18 17.85
CA THR A 29 -58.06 51.45 18.41
C THR A 29 -56.72 51.87 17.79
N ALA A 30 -56.37 53.15 17.92
CA ALA A 30 -55.04 53.63 17.52
C ALA A 30 -53.90 52.93 18.30
N ALA A 31 -54.17 52.50 19.54
CA ALA A 31 -53.21 51.74 20.35
C ALA A 31 -53.00 50.32 19.79
N ASP A 32 -54.06 49.66 19.32
CA ASP A 32 -53.96 48.31 18.71
C ASP A 32 -53.18 48.34 17.39
N LEU A 33 -53.40 49.39 16.58
CA LEU A 33 -52.63 49.62 15.35
C LEU A 33 -51.14 49.85 15.66
N ALA A 34 -50.82 50.69 16.65
CA ALA A 34 -49.44 50.96 17.05
C ALA A 34 -48.74 49.72 17.65
N ALA A 35 -49.48 48.91 18.43
CA ALA A 35 -48.98 47.64 18.98
C ALA A 35 -48.69 46.62 17.88
N ALA A 36 -49.62 46.45 16.93
CA ALA A 36 -49.45 45.56 15.78
C ALA A 36 -48.28 45.99 14.88
N GLU A 37 -48.12 47.29 14.63
CA GLU A 37 -47.00 47.84 13.86
C GLU A 37 -45.65 47.63 14.58
N THR A 38 -45.62 47.76 15.90
CA THR A 38 -44.41 47.51 16.71
C THR A 38 -44.05 46.02 16.73
N ALA A 39 -45.05 45.15 16.87
CA ALA A 39 -44.87 43.70 16.80
C ALA A 39 -44.36 43.27 15.42
N LEU A 40 -44.93 43.83 14.34
CA LEU A 40 -44.47 43.57 12.97
C LEU A 40 -43.03 44.02 12.77
N ARG A 41 -42.66 45.25 13.15
CA ARG A 41 -41.28 45.75 13.04
C ARG A 41 -40.29 44.90 13.83
N THR A 42 -40.66 44.45 15.02
CA THR A 42 -39.84 43.55 15.85
C THR A 42 -39.63 42.19 15.17
N ALA A 43 -40.70 41.61 14.62
CA ALA A 43 -40.65 40.33 13.93
C ALA A 43 -39.82 40.43 12.63
N GLU A 44 -39.98 41.50 11.86
CA GLU A 44 -39.19 41.78 10.66
C GLU A 44 -37.69 41.91 10.98
N HIS A 45 -37.36 42.69 12.02
CA HIS A 45 -35.97 42.83 12.47
C HIS A 45 -35.36 41.49 12.90
N THR A 46 -36.10 40.70 13.70
CA THR A 46 -35.64 39.39 14.18
C THR A 46 -35.44 38.40 13.03
N TRP A 47 -36.33 38.42 12.04
CA TRP A 47 -36.22 37.58 10.84
C TRP A 47 -35.01 37.94 9.99
N ASP A 48 -34.79 39.23 9.72
CA ASP A 48 -33.63 39.69 8.96
C ASP A 48 -32.33 39.43 9.72
N LEU A 49 -32.30 39.62 11.05
CA LEU A 49 -31.12 39.32 11.86
C LEU A 49 -30.74 37.84 11.80
N ARG A 50 -31.72 36.93 11.86
CA ARG A 50 -31.49 35.48 11.68
C ARG A 50 -30.91 35.18 10.30
N ALA A 51 -31.44 35.79 9.25
CA ALA A 51 -30.94 35.61 7.89
C ALA A 51 -29.50 36.13 7.73
N ALA A 52 -29.18 37.27 8.36
CA ALA A 52 -27.84 37.84 8.35
C ALA A 52 -26.81 36.94 9.07
N VAL A 53 -27.16 36.37 10.22
CA VAL A 53 -26.32 35.40 10.95
C VAL A 53 -26.07 34.13 10.13
N LEU A 54 -27.06 33.66 9.36
CA LEU A 54 -26.88 32.52 8.45
C LEU A 54 -26.01 32.85 7.24
N ALA A 55 -26.16 34.05 6.68
CA ALA A 55 -25.40 34.50 5.52
C ALA A 55 -23.92 34.76 5.84
N ALA A 56 -23.65 35.22 7.06
CA ALA A 56 -22.31 35.48 7.59
C ALA A 56 -22.29 35.19 9.11
N PRO A 57 -21.79 34.01 9.55
CA PRO A 57 -21.73 33.67 10.97
C PRO A 57 -20.82 34.61 11.78
N ASP A 58 -19.83 35.22 11.13
CA ASP A 58 -19.02 36.30 11.69
C ASP A 58 -19.60 37.66 11.27
N THR A 59 -20.71 38.05 11.91
CA THR A 59 -21.49 39.25 11.57
C THR A 59 -20.71 40.58 11.67
N GLY A 60 -19.47 40.56 12.17
CA GLY A 60 -18.58 41.73 12.25
C GLY A 60 -17.95 42.18 10.93
N ASP A 61 -17.92 41.31 9.90
CA ASP A 61 -17.09 41.55 8.69
C ASP A 61 -17.88 41.99 7.45
N HIS A 62 -19.19 42.22 7.55
CA HIS A 62 -20.04 42.54 6.38
C HIS A 62 -20.91 43.79 6.59
N PRO A 63 -20.35 45.01 6.40
CA PRO A 63 -21.09 46.27 6.57
C PRO A 63 -22.30 46.41 5.63
N CYS A 64 -22.29 45.69 4.49
CA CYS A 64 -23.44 45.64 3.58
C CYS A 64 -24.66 44.96 4.21
N LEU A 65 -24.49 43.91 5.02
CA LEU A 65 -25.58 43.23 5.71
C LEU A 65 -26.21 44.11 6.80
N ALA A 66 -25.39 44.83 7.57
CA ALA A 66 -25.87 45.74 8.59
C ALA A 66 -26.70 46.90 8.01
N ALA A 67 -26.38 47.34 6.79
CA ALA A 67 -27.08 48.43 6.11
C ALA A 67 -28.48 48.04 5.59
N VAL A 68 -28.76 46.74 5.43
CA VAL A 68 -30.04 46.27 4.86
C VAL A 68 -31.04 45.75 5.90
N ILE A 69 -30.62 45.52 7.15
CA ILE A 69 -31.50 45.03 8.22
C ILE A 69 -32.51 46.13 8.60
N ARG A 70 -33.80 45.80 8.65
CA ARG A 70 -34.87 46.73 9.07
C ARG A 70 -34.81 46.99 10.58
N GLY A 71 -35.13 48.22 11.02
CA GLY A 71 -35.28 48.58 12.43
C GLY A 71 -34.06 49.26 13.07
N SER A 72 -32.85 48.73 12.88
CA SER A 72 -31.53 49.31 13.22
C SER A 72 -30.42 48.26 12.98
N PRO A 73 -29.12 48.62 12.93
CA PRO A 73 -28.02 47.65 12.95
C PRO A 73 -28.06 46.79 14.22
N PRO A 74 -27.58 45.53 14.18
CA PRO A 74 -27.57 44.65 15.35
C PRO A 74 -26.83 45.29 16.53
N GLN A 75 -27.44 45.31 17.72
CA GLN A 75 -26.82 45.85 18.92
C GLN A 75 -26.25 44.73 19.80
N GLY A 76 -24.98 44.85 20.22
CA GLY A 76 -24.37 43.98 21.23
C GLY A 76 -24.47 42.47 20.94
N ASP A 77 -25.08 41.73 21.86
CA ASP A 77 -25.22 40.27 21.88
C ASP A 77 -26.46 39.73 21.13
N GLU A 78 -27.21 40.59 20.43
CA GLU A 78 -28.43 40.19 19.69
C GLU A 78 -28.14 39.20 18.56
N ALA A 79 -26.98 39.31 17.90
CA ALA A 79 -26.51 38.34 16.90
C ALA A 79 -26.21 36.97 17.54
N VAL A 80 -25.66 36.96 18.76
CA VAL A 80 -25.36 35.74 19.54
C VAL A 80 -26.65 35.07 20.01
N ARG A 81 -27.62 35.85 20.51
CA ARG A 81 -28.94 35.35 20.92
C ARG A 81 -29.75 34.82 19.74
N SER A 82 -29.70 35.48 18.58
CA SER A 82 -30.37 35.02 17.36
C SER A 82 -29.70 33.80 16.73
N GLY A 83 -28.36 33.70 16.85
CA GLY A 83 -27.59 32.50 16.51
C GLY A 83 -27.90 31.30 17.43
N ALA A 84 -28.19 31.54 18.71
CA ALA A 84 -28.59 30.50 19.67
C ALA A 84 -30.04 30.00 19.46
N VAL A 85 -30.90 30.79 18.82
CA VAL A 85 -32.29 30.44 18.45
C VAL A 85 -32.39 29.78 17.07
N LEU A 86 -31.27 29.63 16.33
CA LEU A 86 -31.22 28.66 15.25
C LEU A 86 -31.69 27.31 15.81
N PRO A 87 -32.67 26.63 15.19
CA PRO A 87 -33.22 25.43 15.77
C PRO A 87 -32.12 24.37 15.85
N GLY A 88 -31.51 24.25 17.04
CA GLY A 88 -31.00 23.00 17.56
C GLY A 88 -32.20 22.09 17.65
N GLY A 89 -32.52 21.43 16.53
CA GLY A 89 -33.78 20.74 16.32
C GLY A 89 -34.05 19.78 17.47
N ARG A 90 -35.07 20.12 18.28
CA ARG A 90 -35.79 19.12 19.05
C ARG A 90 -36.32 18.09 18.06
N SER A 91 -35.88 16.85 18.27
CA SER A 91 -36.24 15.67 17.51
C SER A 91 -37.76 15.60 17.32
N ALA A 92 -38.20 15.49 16.06
CA ALA A 92 -39.36 14.66 15.78
C ALA A 92 -38.94 13.20 16.05
N PRO A 93 -39.82 12.32 16.55
CA PRO A 93 -39.48 10.93 16.80
C PRO A 93 -38.98 10.27 15.51
N ASP A 94 -37.83 9.61 15.60
CA ASP A 94 -37.32 8.66 14.62
C ASP A 94 -38.32 7.50 14.48
N ASP A 95 -39.29 7.66 13.57
CA ASP A 95 -40.09 6.55 13.04
C ASP A 95 -39.56 6.09 11.66
N LEU A 96 -38.23 6.07 11.52
CA LEU A 96 -37.56 5.20 10.55
C LEU A 96 -36.87 4.08 11.33
N PRO A 97 -37.18 2.80 11.05
CA PRO A 97 -36.59 1.69 11.79
C PRO A 97 -35.06 1.77 11.69
N ALA A 98 -34.41 1.82 12.85
CA ALA A 98 -32.96 1.89 13.07
C ALA A 98 -32.21 0.62 12.61
N ARG A 99 -32.39 0.22 11.34
CA ARG A 99 -31.74 -0.96 10.74
C ARG A 99 -31.00 -0.70 9.43
N ALA A 100 -30.89 0.54 8.99
CA ALA A 100 -30.20 0.88 7.75
C ALA A 100 -29.34 2.13 7.96
N GLY A 101 -28.02 2.00 7.91
CA GLY A 101 -27.13 3.16 7.76
C GLY A 101 -27.46 3.95 6.48
N PRO A 102 -26.99 5.21 6.35
CA PRO A 102 -27.34 6.09 5.23
C PRO A 102 -27.05 5.52 3.83
N GLY A 103 -26.18 4.50 3.72
CA GLY A 103 -25.87 3.83 2.45
C GLY A 103 -26.86 2.77 1.97
N ALA A 104 -27.80 2.28 2.80
CA ALA A 104 -28.75 1.23 2.38
C ALA A 104 -29.82 1.73 1.38
N PRO A 105 -30.44 2.92 1.56
CA PRO A 105 -31.34 3.47 0.54
C PRO A 105 -30.61 3.82 -0.77
N LEU A 106 -29.34 4.21 -0.69
CA LEU A 106 -28.52 4.52 -1.87
C LEU A 106 -28.17 3.25 -2.65
N ASP A 107 -27.96 2.13 -1.95
CA ASP A 107 -27.71 0.81 -2.53
C ASP A 107 -28.95 0.25 -3.27
N GLU A 108 -30.14 0.41 -2.71
CA GLU A 108 -31.39 0.08 -3.39
C GLU A 108 -31.57 0.94 -4.65
N LEU A 109 -31.25 2.24 -4.55
CA LEU A 109 -31.47 3.18 -5.64
C LEU A 109 -30.56 2.91 -6.85
N ARG A 110 -29.31 2.47 -6.62
CA ARG A 110 -28.42 2.10 -7.73
C ARG A 110 -28.83 0.81 -8.44
N HIS A 111 -29.64 -0.04 -7.81
CA HIS A 111 -29.93 -1.36 -8.36
C HIS A 111 -30.69 -1.23 -9.70
N GLY A 112 -30.07 -1.69 -10.80
CA GLY A 112 -30.64 -1.55 -12.15
C GLY A 112 -30.55 -0.15 -12.77
N ARG A 113 -29.68 0.73 -12.24
CA ARG A 113 -29.42 2.07 -12.78
C ARG A 113 -28.00 2.19 -13.32
N ALA A 114 -27.86 2.88 -14.45
CA ALA A 114 -26.55 3.17 -15.02
C ALA A 114 -25.91 4.42 -14.41
N GLU A 115 -26.74 5.36 -13.92
CA GLU A 115 -26.30 6.67 -13.43
C GLU A 115 -27.19 7.19 -12.29
N LEU A 116 -26.57 7.88 -11.33
CA LEU A 116 -27.23 8.70 -10.31
C LEU A 116 -26.80 10.15 -10.42
N SER A 117 -27.76 11.06 -10.30
CA SER A 117 -27.54 12.50 -10.29
C SER A 117 -27.82 13.05 -8.90
N PHE A 118 -26.82 13.64 -8.26
CA PHE A 118 -26.93 14.27 -6.94
C PHE A 118 -27.13 15.77 -7.10
N VAL A 119 -28.21 16.30 -6.55
CA VAL A 119 -28.55 17.73 -6.57
C VAL A 119 -28.38 18.30 -5.18
N GLU A 120 -27.62 19.38 -5.06
CA GLU A 120 -27.47 20.13 -3.82
C GLU A 120 -27.82 21.61 -4.04
N CYS A 121 -28.76 22.11 -3.24
CA CYS A 121 -29.07 23.55 -3.16
C CYS A 121 -28.24 24.15 -2.03
N ALA A 122 -27.05 24.66 -2.34
CA ALA A 122 -26.13 25.22 -1.36
C ALA A 122 -26.17 26.76 -1.37
N PRO A 123 -25.62 27.44 -0.34
CA PRO A 123 -25.62 28.92 -0.29
C PRO A 123 -24.86 29.60 -1.43
N ASP A 124 -23.88 28.92 -2.02
CA ASP A 124 -23.03 29.41 -3.11
C ASP A 124 -23.59 29.11 -4.50
N GLY A 125 -24.46 28.10 -4.63
CA GLY A 125 -25.07 27.76 -5.91
C GLY A 125 -25.89 26.46 -5.90
N LEU A 126 -26.34 26.10 -7.10
CA LEU A 126 -26.92 24.80 -7.39
C LEU A 126 -25.82 23.88 -7.92
N HIS A 127 -25.59 22.77 -7.22
CA HIS A 127 -24.56 21.80 -7.58
C HIS A 127 -25.20 20.52 -8.10
N LEU A 128 -24.66 20.00 -9.18
CA LEU A 128 -25.07 18.75 -9.80
C LEU A 128 -23.86 17.84 -9.97
N THR A 129 -23.86 16.69 -9.28
CA THR A 129 -22.81 15.68 -9.42
C THR A 129 -23.38 14.43 -10.07
N ARG A 130 -22.81 14.01 -11.20
CA ARG A 130 -23.22 12.78 -11.91
C ARG A 130 -22.28 11.63 -11.60
N VAL A 131 -22.85 10.49 -11.22
CA VAL A 131 -22.12 9.29 -10.82
C VAL A 131 -22.58 8.13 -11.70
N THR A 132 -21.65 7.57 -12.46
CA THR A 132 -21.87 6.34 -13.23
C THR A 132 -21.30 5.14 -12.50
N PHE A 133 -21.85 3.95 -12.72
CA PHE A 133 -21.31 2.71 -12.15
C PHE A 133 -20.61 1.89 -13.24
N ALA A 134 -19.34 1.55 -13.02
CA ALA A 134 -18.60 0.63 -13.90
C ALA A 134 -19.15 -0.82 -13.79
N GLU A 135 -18.68 -1.74 -14.63
CA GLU A 135 -19.16 -3.14 -14.72
C GLU A 135 -19.13 -3.90 -13.37
N ALA A 136 -18.26 -3.51 -12.42
CA ALA A 136 -18.21 -4.07 -11.06
C ALA A 136 -18.97 -3.25 -9.99
N GLY A 137 -19.82 -2.32 -10.40
CA GLY A 137 -20.53 -1.40 -9.50
C GLY A 137 -19.66 -0.38 -8.80
N ILE A 138 -18.45 -0.13 -9.33
CA ILE A 138 -17.54 0.90 -8.82
C ILE A 138 -18.07 2.27 -9.25
N PRO A 139 -18.34 3.19 -8.32
CA PRO A 139 -18.83 4.53 -8.66
C PRO A 139 -17.71 5.37 -9.27
N VAL A 140 -18.01 6.01 -10.39
CA VAL A 140 -17.13 6.95 -11.10
C VAL A 140 -17.84 8.29 -11.21
N LEU A 141 -17.26 9.31 -10.55
CA LEU A 141 -17.72 10.69 -10.67
C LEU A 141 -17.34 11.20 -12.06
N ARG A 142 -18.32 11.64 -12.85
CA ARG A 142 -18.12 12.13 -14.23
C ARG A 142 -18.02 13.65 -14.26
N ASP A 143 -19.07 14.30 -13.78
CA ASP A 143 -19.22 15.75 -13.81
C ASP A 143 -19.61 16.26 -12.43
N ALA A 144 -19.04 17.40 -12.05
CA ALA A 144 -19.46 18.19 -10.90
C ALA A 144 -19.69 19.62 -11.40
N ASP A 145 -20.93 19.89 -11.80
CA ASP A 145 -21.34 21.19 -12.31
C ASP A 145 -21.80 22.06 -11.13
N SER A 146 -21.36 23.31 -11.11
CA SER A 146 -21.79 24.30 -10.13
C SER A 146 -22.33 25.52 -10.85
N THR A 147 -23.61 25.84 -10.62
CA THR A 147 -24.27 27.01 -11.20
C THR A 147 -24.53 28.06 -10.11
N PRO A 148 -23.93 29.26 -10.19
CA PRO A 148 -24.19 30.33 -9.24
C PRO A 148 -25.67 30.73 -9.23
N TRP A 149 -26.19 31.07 -8.05
CA TRP A 149 -27.60 31.45 -7.89
C TRP A 149 -28.04 32.60 -8.80
N ARG A 150 -27.19 33.61 -9.01
CA ARG A 150 -27.53 34.76 -9.86
C ARG A 150 -27.65 34.40 -11.35
N THR A 151 -27.01 33.32 -11.79
CA THR A 151 -27.18 32.81 -13.15
C THR A 151 -28.56 32.17 -13.32
N VAL A 152 -29.09 31.54 -12.27
CA VAL A 152 -30.41 30.90 -12.29
C VAL A 152 -31.53 31.89 -12.00
N VAL A 153 -31.34 32.74 -10.99
CA VAL A 153 -32.30 33.75 -10.52
C VAL A 153 -31.63 35.13 -10.61
N PRO A 154 -31.70 35.81 -11.77
CA PRO A 154 -31.08 37.12 -11.97
C PRO A 154 -31.60 38.24 -11.04
N ALA A 155 -32.76 38.02 -10.40
CA ALA A 155 -33.36 38.94 -9.45
C ALA A 155 -32.66 38.99 -8.08
N LEU A 156 -31.76 38.03 -7.79
CA LEU A 156 -30.92 38.07 -6.59
C LEU A 156 -29.83 39.13 -6.70
N ASP A 157 -29.39 39.64 -5.55
CA ASP A 157 -28.35 40.65 -5.47
C ASP A 157 -27.01 40.15 -6.05
N ALA A 158 -26.21 41.07 -6.61
CA ALA A 158 -24.90 40.75 -7.17
C ALA A 158 -23.83 40.57 -6.08
N ASP A 159 -24.00 41.20 -4.92
CA ASP A 159 -23.14 41.01 -3.75
C ASP A 159 -23.40 39.63 -3.13
N ALA A 160 -22.33 38.85 -2.93
CA ALA A 160 -22.44 37.46 -2.47
C ALA A 160 -22.95 37.33 -1.02
N ALA A 161 -22.77 38.36 -0.18
CA ALA A 161 -23.33 38.36 1.18
C ALA A 161 -24.81 38.71 1.15
N LEU A 162 -25.21 39.71 0.36
CA LEU A 162 -26.62 40.09 0.19
C LEU A 162 -27.44 38.99 -0.50
N CYS A 163 -26.86 38.31 -1.51
CA CYS A 163 -27.47 37.13 -2.14
C CYS A 163 -27.70 36.01 -1.11
N ARG A 164 -26.70 35.69 -0.27
CA ARG A 164 -26.86 34.70 0.81
C ARG A 164 -27.91 35.12 1.83
N PHE A 165 -27.98 36.40 2.18
CA PHE A 165 -29.03 36.95 3.04
C PHE A 165 -30.43 36.75 2.46
N GLN A 166 -30.62 37.04 1.16
CA GLN A 166 -31.87 36.78 0.45
C GLN A 166 -32.20 35.28 0.39
N LEU A 167 -31.20 34.41 0.15
CA LEU A 167 -31.37 32.95 0.13
C LEU A 167 -31.78 32.38 1.49
N ALA A 168 -31.31 32.98 2.58
CA ALA A 168 -31.75 32.66 3.94
C ALA A 168 -33.20 33.13 4.21
N GLY A 169 -33.77 33.96 3.34
CA GLY A 169 -35.13 34.49 3.42
C GLY A 169 -35.19 35.93 3.94
N GLY A 170 -34.03 36.58 4.17
CA GLY A 170 -33.96 37.97 4.57
C GLY A 170 -34.41 38.90 3.43
N ASN A 171 -35.30 39.84 3.74
CA ASN A 171 -35.72 40.84 2.76
C ASN A 171 -35.06 42.18 3.06
N GLY A 172 -34.95 42.55 4.34
CA GLY A 172 -34.35 43.83 4.71
C GLY A 172 -35.03 45.01 4.02
N THR A 173 -34.22 45.97 3.59
CA THR A 173 -34.60 47.09 2.72
C THR A 173 -34.43 46.77 1.22
N LEU A 174 -34.02 45.55 0.88
CA LEU A 174 -33.85 45.11 -0.50
C LEU A 174 -35.21 44.81 -1.15
N PRO A 175 -35.32 44.86 -2.48
CA PRO A 175 -36.49 44.34 -3.19
C PRO A 175 -36.73 42.86 -2.81
N PRO A 176 -37.95 42.47 -2.41
CA PRO A 176 -38.24 41.10 -2.06
C PRO A 176 -38.15 40.20 -3.30
N VAL A 177 -37.56 39.02 -3.14
CA VAL A 177 -37.49 38.02 -4.21
C VAL A 177 -38.88 37.42 -4.40
N ASP A 178 -39.44 37.56 -5.60
CA ASP A 178 -40.72 36.94 -5.92
C ASP A 178 -40.60 35.41 -5.89
N ARG A 179 -41.41 34.78 -5.05
CA ARG A 179 -41.31 33.34 -4.76
C ARG A 179 -41.71 32.48 -5.93
N GLN A 180 -42.66 32.93 -6.74
CA GLN A 180 -43.13 32.16 -7.90
C GLN A 180 -42.07 32.23 -9.01
N ALA A 181 -41.55 33.42 -9.30
CA ALA A 181 -40.45 33.61 -10.25
C ALA A 181 -39.18 32.85 -9.83
N PHE A 182 -38.87 32.80 -8.53
CA PHE A 182 -37.78 31.99 -8.00
C PHE A 182 -37.99 30.49 -8.29
N ASP A 183 -39.17 29.96 -7.96
CA ASP A 183 -39.49 28.55 -8.20
C ASP A 183 -39.46 28.20 -9.70
N ASP A 184 -39.98 29.08 -10.56
CA ASP A 184 -40.00 28.90 -12.02
C ASP A 184 -38.58 28.95 -12.62
N ALA A 185 -37.72 29.83 -12.11
CA ALA A 185 -36.32 29.90 -12.50
C ALA A 185 -35.54 28.63 -12.12
N VAL A 186 -35.75 28.10 -10.91
CA VAL A 186 -35.17 26.82 -10.47
C VAL A 186 -35.67 25.67 -11.36
N ARG A 187 -36.97 25.63 -11.67
CA ARG A 187 -37.54 24.63 -12.59
C ARG A 187 -36.93 24.71 -13.99
N GLY A 188 -36.72 25.93 -14.50
CA GLY A 188 -36.05 26.16 -15.78
C GLY A 188 -34.63 25.61 -15.79
N TRP A 189 -33.85 25.85 -14.74
CA TRP A 189 -32.50 25.29 -14.60
C TRP A 189 -32.52 23.76 -14.52
N LEU A 190 -33.44 23.17 -13.74
CA LEU A 190 -33.55 21.71 -13.61
C LEU A 190 -33.88 21.05 -14.95
N THR A 191 -34.77 21.64 -15.74
CA THR A 191 -35.15 21.12 -17.06
C THR A 191 -33.95 21.06 -18.02
N LEU A 192 -33.04 22.04 -17.93
CA LEU A 192 -31.83 22.09 -18.75
C LEU A 192 -30.72 21.17 -18.24
N SER A 193 -30.54 21.09 -16.91
CA SER A 193 -29.42 20.40 -16.28
C SER A 193 -29.69 18.91 -16.00
N LEU A 194 -30.95 18.52 -15.85
CA LEU A 194 -31.41 17.16 -15.56
C LEU A 194 -32.46 16.69 -16.57
N PRO A 195 -32.06 16.44 -17.84
CA PRO A 195 -32.98 15.87 -18.82
C PRO A 195 -33.48 14.51 -18.34
N ALA A 196 -34.77 14.23 -18.54
CA ALA A 196 -35.40 12.97 -18.14
C ALA A 196 -34.93 11.83 -19.06
N VAL A 197 -33.84 11.18 -18.68
CA VAL A 197 -33.27 10.04 -19.41
C VAL A 197 -33.71 8.73 -18.74
N PRO A 198 -34.23 7.75 -19.49
CA PRO A 198 -34.54 6.43 -18.94
C PRO A 198 -33.29 5.78 -18.30
N GLY A 199 -33.43 5.28 -17.07
CA GLY A 199 -32.36 4.57 -16.36
C GLY A 199 -31.48 5.44 -15.44
N THR A 200 -31.78 6.73 -15.32
CA THR A 200 -31.17 7.63 -14.32
C THR A 200 -32.09 7.82 -13.12
N ALA A 201 -31.52 8.20 -11.98
CA ALA A 201 -32.29 8.63 -10.81
C ALA A 201 -31.65 9.83 -10.11
N ALA A 202 -32.48 10.71 -9.57
CA ALA A 202 -32.04 11.89 -8.84
C ALA A 202 -32.07 11.66 -7.32
N VAL A 203 -31.00 12.09 -6.66
CA VAL A 203 -30.84 12.14 -5.20
C VAL A 203 -30.73 13.60 -4.78
N LEU A 204 -31.55 14.02 -3.82
CA LEU A 204 -31.52 15.38 -3.30
C LEU A 204 -30.73 15.41 -1.98
N LEU A 205 -29.67 16.21 -1.95
CA LEU A 205 -28.94 16.54 -0.74
C LEU A 205 -29.62 17.75 -0.08
N ARG A 206 -30.31 17.53 1.05
CA ARG A 206 -31.09 18.58 1.69
C ARG A 206 -30.18 19.70 2.21
N PRO A 207 -30.58 20.97 2.04
CA PRO A 207 -29.87 22.10 2.63
C PRO A 207 -29.94 22.07 4.15
N ALA A 208 -28.98 22.73 4.79
CA ALA A 208 -29.02 22.97 6.23
C ALA A 208 -30.31 23.72 6.63
N PRO A 209 -30.88 23.47 7.82
CA PRO A 209 -32.09 24.16 8.27
C PRO A 209 -31.83 25.68 8.40
N GLY A 210 -32.87 26.48 8.17
CA GLY A 210 -32.81 27.95 8.27
C GLY A 210 -32.67 28.68 6.94
N TRP A 211 -32.31 28.00 5.86
CA TRP A 211 -32.22 28.58 4.53
C TRP A 211 -33.56 28.50 3.79
N GLU A 212 -34.38 29.54 3.87
CA GLU A 212 -35.77 29.47 3.40
C GLU A 212 -35.91 29.31 1.89
N LEU A 213 -35.16 30.07 1.07
CA LEU A 213 -35.22 29.91 -0.39
C LEU A 213 -34.51 28.63 -0.85
N LEU A 214 -33.44 28.19 -0.17
CA LEU A 214 -32.82 26.89 -0.49
C LEU A 214 -33.77 25.73 -0.17
N ARG A 215 -34.54 25.81 0.91
CA ARG A 215 -35.59 24.84 1.25
C ARG A 215 -36.69 24.82 0.20
N ARG A 216 -37.09 25.99 -0.33
CA ARG A 216 -38.04 26.07 -1.45
C ARG A 216 -37.48 25.44 -2.72
N ALA A 217 -36.24 25.78 -3.09
CA ALA A 217 -35.58 25.19 -4.25
C ALA A 217 -35.51 23.66 -4.14
N ALA A 218 -35.11 23.13 -2.97
CA ALA A 218 -35.11 21.70 -2.69
C ALA A 218 -36.51 21.08 -2.84
N ALA A 219 -37.58 21.78 -2.45
CA ALA A 219 -38.96 21.31 -2.64
C ALA A 219 -39.39 21.31 -4.12
N VAL A 220 -38.91 22.25 -4.94
CA VAL A 220 -39.11 22.24 -6.40
C VAL A 220 -38.42 21.02 -7.02
N VAL A 221 -37.16 20.76 -6.64
CA VAL A 221 -36.40 19.59 -7.10
C VAL A 221 -37.15 18.29 -6.76
N ALA A 222 -37.62 18.16 -5.51
CA ALA A 222 -38.32 16.97 -5.04
C ALA A 222 -39.63 16.69 -5.79
N ARG A 223 -40.38 17.75 -6.15
CA ARG A 223 -41.67 17.63 -6.85
C ARG A 223 -41.53 17.31 -8.33
N ASP A 224 -40.62 17.99 -9.03
CA ASP A 224 -40.67 18.06 -10.49
C ASP A 224 -39.81 16.98 -11.19
N HIS A 225 -38.78 16.44 -10.52
CA HIS A 225 -37.81 15.51 -11.15
C HIS A 225 -37.78 14.11 -10.54
N ALA A 226 -38.90 13.66 -9.94
CA ALA A 226 -39.08 12.31 -9.41
C ALA A 226 -37.91 11.85 -8.51
N VAL A 227 -37.46 12.75 -7.61
CA VAL A 227 -36.45 12.45 -6.59
C VAL A 227 -36.84 11.18 -5.86
N ARG A 228 -35.94 10.21 -5.85
CA ARG A 228 -36.20 8.89 -5.25
C ARG A 228 -35.68 8.79 -3.82
N LEU A 229 -34.75 9.67 -3.45
CA LEU A 229 -34.11 9.68 -2.15
C LEU A 229 -33.74 11.11 -1.75
N GLU A 230 -34.10 11.48 -0.53
CA GLU A 230 -33.64 12.70 0.13
C GLU A 230 -32.65 12.34 1.24
N LEU A 231 -31.46 12.93 1.21
CA LEU A 231 -30.43 12.72 2.23
C LEU A 231 -30.28 13.98 3.11
N PRO A 232 -30.22 13.84 4.44
CA PRO A 232 -30.11 14.99 5.34
C PRO A 232 -28.79 15.74 5.18
N ALA A 233 -28.77 17.02 5.56
CA ALA A 233 -27.58 17.85 5.65
C ALA A 233 -26.49 17.16 6.49
N ASP A 234 -25.26 17.08 5.99
CA ASP A 234 -24.13 16.51 6.73
C ASP A 234 -23.78 17.44 7.89
N ARG A 235 -24.07 17.01 9.13
CA ARG A 235 -23.72 17.75 10.35
C ARG A 235 -22.25 17.64 10.72
N THR A 236 -21.49 16.76 10.05
CA THR A 236 -20.08 16.43 10.36
C THR A 236 -19.08 17.03 9.39
N ALA A 237 -19.47 18.05 8.61
CA ALA A 237 -18.53 18.87 7.84
C ALA A 237 -17.67 19.76 8.76
N SER A 238 -16.96 19.16 9.71
CA SER A 238 -15.89 19.78 10.48
C SER A 238 -14.56 19.39 9.85
N VAL A 239 -14.03 20.35 9.09
CA VAL A 239 -12.60 20.63 8.83
C VAL A 239 -11.66 19.41 8.92
N GLU A 240 -11.45 18.72 7.79
CA GLU A 240 -10.13 18.15 7.56
C GLU A 240 -9.20 19.26 7.05
N PRO A 241 -7.98 19.41 7.61
CA PRO A 241 -7.02 20.40 7.15
C PRO A 241 -6.50 20.01 5.76
N GLY A 242 -7.00 20.70 4.74
CA GLY A 242 -6.52 20.58 3.35
C GLY A 242 -5.07 21.03 3.19
N HIS A 243 -4.37 20.40 2.25
CA HIS A 243 -3.03 20.81 1.82
C HIS A 243 -3.02 22.26 1.29
N PRO A 244 -1.96 23.04 1.57
CA PRO A 244 -1.86 24.43 1.11
C PRO A 244 -1.65 24.46 -0.41
N GLY A 245 -2.65 24.94 -1.17
CA GLY A 245 -2.46 25.26 -2.58
C GLY A 245 -3.68 25.20 -3.51
N GLU A 246 -4.83 24.66 -3.08
CA GLU A 246 -5.98 24.46 -3.99
C GLU A 246 -7.24 25.22 -3.55
N ALA A 247 -7.88 25.91 -4.49
CA ALA A 247 -9.00 26.82 -4.24
C ALA A 247 -10.24 26.08 -3.65
N PRO A 248 -10.86 26.61 -2.59
CA PRO A 248 -11.85 25.88 -1.78
C PRO A 248 -13.30 25.81 -2.31
N ALA A 249 -13.65 26.46 -3.42
CA ALA A 249 -15.06 26.67 -3.80
C ALA A 249 -15.79 25.48 -4.45
N HIS A 250 -15.07 24.49 -5.01
CA HIS A 250 -15.70 23.37 -5.75
C HIS A 250 -15.64 22.01 -5.02
N ARG A 251 -15.15 21.95 -3.78
CA ARG A 251 -14.92 20.69 -3.05
C ARG A 251 -16.08 20.21 -2.18
N GLY A 252 -17.04 21.06 -1.81
CA GLY A 252 -18.09 20.71 -0.85
C GLY A 252 -19.01 19.57 -1.32
N ALA A 253 -19.70 19.77 -2.44
CA ALA A 253 -20.70 18.85 -2.96
C ALA A 253 -20.10 17.52 -3.44
N ALA A 254 -19.06 17.58 -4.29
CA ALA A 254 -18.41 16.40 -4.83
C ALA A 254 -17.77 15.52 -3.74
N GLU A 255 -17.14 16.12 -2.71
CA GLU A 255 -16.58 15.36 -1.59
C GLU A 255 -17.67 14.77 -0.69
N ARG A 256 -18.78 15.48 -0.49
CA ARG A 256 -19.95 14.95 0.22
C ARG A 256 -20.54 13.74 -0.51
N VAL A 257 -20.68 13.82 -1.84
CA VAL A 257 -21.11 12.70 -2.68
C VAL A 257 -20.10 11.53 -2.59
N ARG A 258 -18.79 11.79 -2.67
CA ARG A 258 -17.75 10.76 -2.48
C ARG A 258 -17.89 10.06 -1.13
N ARG A 259 -18.03 10.81 -0.04
CA ARG A 259 -18.22 10.27 1.32
C ARG A 259 -19.47 9.39 1.42
N LEU A 260 -20.56 9.75 0.75
CA LEU A 260 -21.75 8.92 0.68
C LEU A 260 -21.50 7.63 -0.11
N LEU A 261 -20.87 7.72 -1.27
CA LEU A 261 -20.55 6.57 -2.12
C LEU A 261 -19.61 5.56 -1.44
N ARG A 262 -18.70 6.02 -0.56
CA ARG A 262 -17.83 5.16 0.26
C ARG A 262 -18.59 4.19 1.17
N THR A 263 -19.85 4.49 1.50
CA THR A 263 -20.71 3.63 2.35
C THR A 263 -21.47 2.55 1.57
N LEU A 264 -21.38 2.54 0.23
CA LEU A 264 -21.97 1.49 -0.59
C LEU A 264 -21.23 0.16 -0.38
N PRO A 265 -21.93 -0.99 -0.47
CA PRO A 265 -21.28 -2.28 -0.34
C PRO A 265 -20.45 -2.60 -1.58
N LEU A 266 -19.37 -3.36 -1.38
CA LEU A 266 -18.61 -3.96 -2.46
C LEU A 266 -19.50 -4.97 -3.21
N LEU A 267 -19.66 -4.84 -4.53
CA LEU A 267 -20.43 -5.81 -5.32
C LEU A 267 -19.64 -7.06 -5.71
N ALA A 268 -18.32 -6.96 -5.70
CA ALA A 268 -17.41 -8.04 -6.01
C ALA A 268 -16.24 -8.04 -5.01
N ASP A 269 -15.66 -9.22 -4.79
CA ASP A 269 -14.43 -9.37 -4.01
C ASP A 269 -13.35 -8.46 -4.59
N HIS A 270 -12.71 -7.64 -3.77
CA HIS A 270 -11.51 -6.93 -4.20
C HIS A 270 -10.33 -7.89 -4.00
N THR A 271 -9.80 -8.41 -5.11
CA THR A 271 -8.77 -9.46 -5.11
C THR A 271 -7.42 -8.91 -5.54
N LEU A 272 -6.38 -9.27 -4.80
CA LEU A 272 -4.99 -9.08 -5.21
C LEU A 272 -4.58 -10.24 -6.12
N LEU A 273 -4.14 -9.92 -7.34
CA LEU A 273 -3.64 -10.92 -8.27
C LEU A 273 -2.15 -11.22 -8.00
N LEU A 274 -1.86 -12.49 -7.72
CA LEU A 274 -0.54 -13.02 -7.39
C LEU A 274 -0.19 -14.20 -8.31
N ALA A 275 1.07 -14.62 -8.29
CA ALA A 275 1.50 -15.89 -8.85
C ALA A 275 1.51 -17.00 -7.79
N ARG A 276 1.28 -18.24 -8.21
CA ARG A 276 1.47 -19.42 -7.36
C ARG A 276 2.17 -20.50 -8.15
N ALA A 277 3.30 -20.99 -7.62
CA ALA A 277 3.97 -22.17 -8.14
C ALA A 277 3.39 -23.43 -7.48
N ASP A 278 3.04 -24.41 -8.28
CA ASP A 278 2.71 -25.75 -7.81
C ASP A 278 3.93 -26.42 -7.15
N ARG A 279 3.74 -27.08 -6.01
CA ARG A 279 4.87 -27.59 -5.20
C ARG A 279 5.58 -28.77 -5.84
N ASP A 280 4.86 -29.60 -6.58
CA ASP A 280 5.40 -30.85 -7.14
C ASP A 280 5.90 -30.62 -8.56
N THR A 281 5.12 -29.91 -9.36
CA THR A 281 5.39 -29.66 -10.77
C THR A 281 6.12 -28.35 -11.00
N GLY A 282 6.16 -27.42 -10.05
CA GLY A 282 6.70 -26.07 -10.23
C GLY A 282 5.88 -25.20 -11.18
N ALA A 283 4.77 -25.69 -11.74
CA ALA A 283 3.97 -24.95 -12.72
C ALA A 283 3.43 -23.66 -12.12
N VAL A 284 3.61 -22.53 -12.81
CA VAL A 284 3.16 -21.23 -12.30
C VAL A 284 1.79 -20.91 -12.86
N ARG A 285 0.88 -20.51 -11.98
CA ARG A 285 -0.49 -20.14 -12.31
C ARG A 285 -0.87 -18.84 -11.61
N PRO A 286 -1.81 -18.06 -12.18
CA PRO A 286 -2.40 -16.93 -11.46
C PRO A 286 -3.14 -17.40 -10.21
N HIS A 287 -3.13 -16.58 -9.19
CA HIS A 287 -3.80 -16.80 -7.92
C HIS A 287 -4.45 -15.49 -7.45
N SER A 288 -5.77 -15.50 -7.28
CA SER A 288 -6.51 -14.38 -6.72
C SER A 288 -6.62 -14.54 -5.20
N HIS A 289 -6.09 -13.56 -4.48
CA HIS A 289 -6.18 -13.48 -3.02
C HIS A 289 -7.21 -12.41 -2.64
N VAL A 290 -8.29 -12.78 -1.95
CA VAL A 290 -9.33 -11.83 -1.55
C VAL A 290 -8.80 -10.92 -0.44
N LEU A 291 -8.72 -9.61 -0.71
CA LEU A 291 -8.39 -8.59 0.30
C LEU A 291 -9.64 -8.18 1.08
N PHE A 292 -10.70 -7.85 0.36
CA PHE A 292 -11.97 -7.41 0.92
C PHE A 292 -13.11 -8.15 0.22
N PRO A 293 -13.96 -8.88 0.97
CA PRO A 293 -15.01 -9.70 0.37
C PRO A 293 -16.17 -8.84 -0.16
N ALA A 294 -16.88 -9.36 -1.16
CA ALA A 294 -18.15 -8.82 -1.61
C ALA A 294 -19.14 -8.71 -0.44
N GLY A 295 -19.96 -7.65 -0.44
CA GLY A 295 -20.90 -7.33 0.62
C GLY A 295 -20.32 -6.52 1.77
N SER A 296 -18.99 -6.37 1.88
CA SER A 296 -18.37 -5.47 2.88
C SER A 296 -18.90 -4.04 2.73
N ARG A 297 -19.22 -3.40 3.86
CA ARG A 297 -19.66 -2.01 3.98
C ARG A 297 -18.80 -1.29 5.00
N LEU A 298 -18.57 0.00 4.76
CA LEU A 298 -17.90 0.91 5.68
C LEU A 298 -18.92 1.90 6.26
N ALA A 299 -18.80 2.21 7.55
CA ALA A 299 -19.47 3.36 8.13
C ALA A 299 -18.90 4.68 7.57
N PRO A 300 -19.62 5.81 7.68
CA PRO A 300 -19.09 7.11 7.30
C PRO A 300 -17.75 7.41 7.98
N GLY A 301 -16.70 7.64 7.19
CA GLY A 301 -15.34 7.92 7.67
C GLY A 301 -14.54 6.70 8.13
N GLU A 302 -15.11 5.50 8.12
CA GLU A 302 -14.41 4.27 8.45
C GLU A 302 -13.49 3.81 7.31
N THR A 303 -12.42 3.10 7.66
CA THR A 303 -11.58 2.37 6.70
C THR A 303 -11.38 0.94 7.17
N ALA A 304 -11.20 0.01 6.23
CA ALA A 304 -10.87 -1.38 6.55
C ALA A 304 -9.46 -1.72 6.08
N THR A 305 -8.76 -2.57 6.81
CA THR A 305 -7.39 -3.00 6.49
C THR A 305 -7.32 -4.49 6.17
N ALA A 306 -6.47 -4.85 5.21
CA ALA A 306 -6.15 -6.24 4.88
C ALA A 306 -4.63 -6.42 4.84
N GLU A 307 -4.12 -7.42 5.55
CA GLU A 307 -2.70 -7.75 5.56
C GLU A 307 -2.40 -9.03 4.79
N VAL A 308 -1.39 -8.99 3.92
CA VAL A 308 -1.00 -10.13 3.08
C VAL A 308 0.51 -10.28 3.08
N THR A 309 1.00 -11.50 3.26
CA THR A 309 2.42 -11.80 3.04
C THR A 309 2.61 -12.35 1.63
N VAL A 310 3.46 -11.70 0.84
CA VAL A 310 3.85 -12.13 -0.51
C VAL A 310 5.34 -12.46 -0.55
N TYR A 311 5.79 -13.13 -1.61
CA TYR A 311 7.17 -13.56 -1.77
C TYR A 311 7.74 -13.09 -3.11
N GLY A 312 9.02 -12.71 -3.12
CA GLY A 312 9.73 -12.39 -4.35
C GLY A 312 9.91 -13.60 -5.26
N GLY A 313 10.19 -13.34 -6.54
CA GLY A 313 10.52 -14.38 -7.52
C GLY A 313 11.92 -14.96 -7.33
N ALA A 314 12.40 -15.68 -8.35
CA ALA A 314 13.77 -16.21 -8.37
C ALA A 314 14.84 -15.10 -8.38
N THR A 315 14.49 -13.92 -8.90
CA THR A 315 15.34 -12.72 -8.95
C THR A 315 14.65 -11.60 -8.16
N GLY A 316 15.44 -10.72 -7.55
CA GLY A 316 14.95 -9.60 -6.70
C GLY A 316 15.14 -8.22 -7.31
N SER A 317 15.61 -8.13 -8.55
CA SER A 317 15.97 -6.87 -9.21
C SER A 317 14.79 -6.16 -9.88
N THR A 318 13.78 -6.91 -10.31
CA THR A 318 12.67 -6.42 -11.13
C THR A 318 11.48 -6.03 -10.24
N PRO A 319 10.90 -4.81 -10.35
CA PRO A 319 9.70 -4.45 -9.62
C PRO A 319 8.52 -5.34 -10.02
N LEU A 320 7.85 -5.91 -9.03
CA LEU A 320 6.70 -6.79 -9.19
C LEU A 320 5.42 -5.95 -9.22
N HIS A 321 4.45 -6.38 -10.03
CA HIS A 321 3.13 -5.78 -10.13
C HIS A 321 2.18 -6.42 -9.10
N LEU A 322 1.38 -5.56 -8.46
CA LEU A 322 0.36 -5.93 -7.48
C LEU A 322 -0.98 -5.31 -7.90
N PRO A 323 -1.66 -5.88 -8.93
CA PRO A 323 -2.97 -5.39 -9.34
C PRO A 323 -4.04 -5.86 -8.38
N VAL A 324 -4.89 -4.92 -7.96
CA VAL A 324 -6.14 -5.19 -7.24
C VAL A 324 -7.27 -5.11 -8.25
N LEU A 325 -8.07 -6.16 -8.33
CA LEU A 325 -9.18 -6.32 -9.27
C LEU A 325 -10.49 -6.40 -8.50
N ALA A 326 -11.59 -5.92 -9.09
CA ALA A 326 -12.92 -6.19 -8.57
C ALA A 326 -13.47 -7.47 -9.21
N GLY A 327 -13.40 -8.57 -8.47
CA GLY A 327 -13.73 -9.92 -8.90
C GLY A 327 -12.49 -10.78 -9.14
N THR A 328 -12.71 -11.96 -9.71
CA THR A 328 -11.64 -12.89 -10.13
C THR A 328 -11.57 -12.88 -11.65
N PRO A 329 -10.41 -12.58 -12.26
CA PRO A 329 -10.27 -12.58 -13.72
C PRO A 329 -10.42 -14.00 -14.26
N ALA A 330 -10.94 -14.12 -15.48
CA ALA A 330 -10.90 -15.36 -16.25
C ALA A 330 -9.44 -15.71 -16.62
N ALA A 331 -9.24 -16.93 -17.15
CA ALA A 331 -7.90 -17.44 -17.47
C ALA A 331 -7.15 -16.60 -18.53
N ASP A 332 -7.88 -15.86 -19.37
CA ASP A 332 -7.37 -14.92 -20.37
C ASP A 332 -7.07 -13.52 -19.79
N GLY A 333 -7.37 -13.29 -18.50
CA GLY A 333 -7.20 -12.02 -17.81
C GLY A 333 -8.35 -11.05 -17.91
N ASN A 334 -9.43 -11.42 -18.60
CA ASN A 334 -10.60 -10.56 -18.78
C ASN A 334 -11.66 -10.79 -17.69
N GLY A 335 -12.68 -9.92 -17.66
CA GLY A 335 -13.87 -10.11 -16.82
C GLY A 335 -13.76 -9.62 -15.38
N ALA A 336 -12.61 -9.06 -14.97
CA ALA A 336 -12.45 -8.39 -13.68
C ALA A 336 -11.79 -7.02 -13.88
N PRO A 337 -12.50 -5.89 -13.68
CA PRO A 337 -11.94 -4.57 -13.87
C PRO A 337 -10.86 -4.27 -12.81
N THR A 338 -9.80 -3.60 -13.24
CA THR A 338 -8.70 -3.16 -12.38
C THR A 338 -9.15 -1.99 -11.50
N VAL A 339 -8.97 -2.13 -10.19
CA VAL A 339 -9.22 -1.09 -9.19
C VAL A 339 -7.99 -0.20 -9.03
N THR A 340 -6.84 -0.82 -8.74
CA THR A 340 -5.56 -0.13 -8.58
C THR A 340 -4.41 -1.06 -8.94
N VAL A 341 -3.25 -0.51 -9.27
CA VAL A 341 -2.03 -1.30 -9.47
C VAL A 341 -0.86 -0.65 -8.75
N HIS A 342 -0.18 -1.44 -7.93
CA HIS A 342 1.04 -1.02 -7.24
C HIS A 342 2.27 -1.74 -7.80
N ARG A 343 3.44 -1.11 -7.68
CA ARG A 343 4.73 -1.73 -7.98
C ARG A 343 5.59 -1.80 -6.72
N LEU A 344 6.17 -2.97 -6.46
CA LEU A 344 7.01 -3.21 -5.29
C LEU A 344 8.24 -4.05 -5.66
N LYS A 345 9.41 -3.66 -5.16
CA LYS A 345 10.60 -4.51 -5.20
C LYS A 345 10.60 -5.42 -3.97
N VAL A 346 10.60 -6.73 -4.21
CA VAL A 346 10.71 -7.74 -3.16
C VAL A 346 12.00 -8.52 -3.42
N GLY A 347 12.80 -8.75 -2.38
CA GLY A 347 14.03 -9.52 -2.49
C GLY A 347 13.78 -10.93 -3.02
N ALA A 348 14.76 -11.51 -3.70
CA ALA A 348 14.64 -12.84 -4.30
C ALA A 348 14.27 -13.87 -3.22
N LEU A 349 13.15 -14.57 -3.39
CA LEU A 349 12.61 -15.55 -2.42
C LEU A 349 12.30 -14.98 -1.02
N GLU A 350 12.43 -13.68 -0.81
CA GLU A 350 12.20 -13.04 0.48
C GLU A 350 10.71 -12.73 0.66
N PRO A 351 10.18 -12.83 1.90
CA PRO A 351 8.84 -12.40 2.21
C PRO A 351 8.74 -10.86 2.29
N ALA A 352 7.59 -10.32 1.89
CA ALA A 352 7.18 -8.94 2.14
C ALA A 352 5.75 -8.92 2.69
N ARG A 353 5.55 -8.25 3.83
CA ARG A 353 4.22 -8.03 4.42
C ARG A 353 3.62 -6.75 3.86
N LEU A 354 2.44 -6.86 3.27
CA LEU A 354 1.69 -5.79 2.64
C LEU A 354 0.48 -5.43 3.49
N THR A 355 0.12 -4.15 3.55
CA THR A 355 -1.09 -3.65 4.20
C THR A 355 -1.87 -2.80 3.22
N PHE A 356 -3.06 -3.28 2.85
CA PHE A 356 -4.01 -2.57 2.01
C PHE A 356 -5.08 -1.90 2.86
N VAL A 357 -5.55 -0.73 2.43
CA VAL A 357 -6.64 0.02 3.04
C VAL A 357 -7.76 0.17 2.03
N LEU A 358 -8.98 -0.18 2.42
CA LEU A 358 -10.21 0.12 1.72
C LEU A 358 -10.84 1.38 2.32
N ARG A 359 -11.10 2.38 1.47
CA ARG A 359 -11.85 3.60 1.83
C ARG A 359 -13.28 3.61 1.29
N GLY A 360 -13.54 2.79 0.27
CA GLY A 360 -14.84 2.65 -0.38
C GLY A 360 -14.74 1.80 -1.65
N PRO A 361 -15.85 1.54 -2.35
CA PRO A 361 -15.83 0.76 -3.59
C PRO A 361 -14.92 1.41 -4.63
N GLY A 362 -13.91 0.67 -5.10
CA GLY A 362 -12.90 1.18 -6.03
C GLY A 362 -11.80 2.06 -5.42
N GLU A 363 -11.82 2.30 -4.11
CA GLU A 363 -10.79 3.07 -3.41
C GLU A 363 -9.97 2.14 -2.50
N VAL A 364 -9.01 1.43 -3.10
CA VAL A 364 -8.05 0.56 -2.40
C VAL A 364 -6.64 1.08 -2.58
N ASP A 365 -5.90 1.21 -1.48
CA ASP A 365 -4.52 1.70 -1.48
C ASP A 365 -3.59 0.77 -0.69
N LEU A 366 -2.39 0.51 -1.22
CA LEU A 366 -1.28 -0.08 -0.47
C LEU A 366 -0.58 1.00 0.38
N VAL A 367 -0.67 0.89 1.72
CA VAL A 367 -0.09 1.87 2.66
C VAL A 367 1.27 1.45 3.23
N ALA A 368 1.56 0.15 3.25
CA ALA A 368 2.84 -0.38 3.71
C ALA A 368 3.21 -1.67 2.97
N PRO A 369 4.47 -1.86 2.53
CA PRO A 369 5.52 -0.84 2.44
C PRO A 369 5.15 0.25 1.43
N ALA A 370 5.87 1.37 1.46
CA ALA A 370 5.72 2.40 0.43
C ALA A 370 5.92 1.76 -0.96
N SER A 371 4.99 2.03 -1.86
CA SER A 371 4.99 1.47 -3.21
C SER A 371 4.98 2.60 -4.23
N GLU A 372 5.53 2.32 -5.41
CA GLU A 372 5.40 3.23 -6.54
C GLU A 372 4.05 2.96 -7.22
N ARG A 373 3.23 4.02 -7.36
CA ARG A 373 2.08 3.98 -8.26
C ARG A 373 2.56 4.27 -9.68
N PRO A 374 2.21 3.44 -10.67
CA PRO A 374 2.36 3.83 -12.07
C PRO A 374 1.61 5.16 -12.31
N PRO A 375 2.09 6.06 -13.18
CA PRO A 375 1.35 7.26 -13.53
C PRO A 375 -0.06 6.88 -14.04
N GLU A 376 -1.09 7.69 -13.73
CA GLU A 376 -2.51 7.41 -14.02
C GLU A 376 -2.82 7.10 -15.50
N GLN A 377 -1.92 7.45 -16.42
CA GLN A 377 -2.02 7.16 -17.86
C GLN A 377 -1.42 5.80 -18.27
N SER A 378 -0.73 5.10 -17.36
CA SER A 378 -0.20 3.76 -17.62
C SER A 378 -1.19 2.69 -17.17
N PHE A 379 -2.18 2.42 -18.02
CA PHE A 379 -3.03 1.25 -17.84
C PHE A 379 -2.15 -0.01 -17.88
N VAL A 380 -2.10 -0.70 -16.75
CA VAL A 380 -1.46 -2.02 -16.70
C VAL A 380 -2.43 -3.03 -17.30
N ASP A 381 -2.06 -3.55 -18.46
CA ASP A 381 -2.79 -4.58 -19.19
C ASP A 381 -2.63 -5.94 -18.48
N VAL A 382 -3.62 -6.28 -17.65
CA VAL A 382 -3.66 -7.54 -16.88
C VAL A 382 -3.60 -8.78 -17.77
N PRO A 383 -4.39 -8.89 -18.86
CA PRO A 383 -4.22 -9.95 -19.86
C PRO A 383 -2.77 -10.11 -20.34
N ARG A 384 -2.10 -9.00 -20.67
CA ARG A 384 -0.69 -9.05 -21.09
C ARG A 384 0.24 -9.54 -19.97
N LEU A 385 0.05 -9.10 -18.73
CA LEU A 385 0.84 -9.59 -17.60
C LEU A 385 0.65 -11.09 -17.36
N LEU A 386 -0.59 -11.59 -17.48
CA LEU A 386 -0.90 -13.01 -17.33
C LEU A 386 -0.30 -13.87 -18.45
N SER A 387 -0.31 -13.37 -19.69
CA SER A 387 0.38 -14.02 -20.81
C SER A 387 1.91 -14.10 -20.63
N GLY A 388 2.46 -13.19 -19.82
CA GLY A 388 3.88 -13.11 -19.46
C GLY A 388 4.28 -13.94 -18.24
N LEU A 389 3.42 -14.82 -17.73
CA LEU A 389 3.79 -15.74 -16.66
C LEU A 389 4.82 -16.79 -17.15
N PRO A 390 5.85 -17.12 -16.34
CA PRO A 390 6.67 -18.30 -16.61
C PRO A 390 5.80 -19.56 -16.62
N ARG A 391 6.21 -20.58 -17.37
CA ARG A 391 5.53 -21.87 -17.36
C ARG A 391 5.78 -22.61 -16.05
N ARG A 392 7.02 -22.57 -15.56
CA ARG A 392 7.48 -23.36 -14.43
C ARG A 392 8.62 -22.68 -13.67
N MET A 393 8.58 -22.76 -12.35
CA MET A 393 9.74 -22.57 -11.48
C MET A 393 10.50 -23.90 -11.34
N VAL A 394 11.77 -23.89 -11.73
CA VAL A 394 12.65 -25.05 -11.66
C VAL A 394 13.49 -24.94 -10.39
N ARG A 395 13.21 -25.86 -9.45
CA ARG A 395 13.94 -25.97 -8.19
C ARG A 395 15.43 -26.24 -8.47
N PRO A 396 16.34 -25.61 -7.72
CA PRO A 396 17.75 -25.96 -7.81
C PRO A 396 18.00 -27.45 -7.52
N PRO A 397 19.03 -28.06 -8.15
CA PRO A 397 19.49 -29.38 -7.76
C PRO A 397 20.01 -29.37 -6.31
N ARG A 398 20.15 -30.58 -5.71
CA ARG A 398 20.71 -30.74 -4.36
C ARG A 398 22.09 -30.09 -4.26
N LEU A 399 22.43 -29.51 -3.11
CA LEU A 399 23.74 -28.91 -2.85
C LEU A 399 24.66 -29.92 -2.14
N ASP A 400 25.78 -30.26 -2.76
CA ASP A 400 26.87 -31.02 -2.15
C ASP A 400 28.02 -30.05 -1.84
N LEU A 401 28.18 -29.67 -0.58
CA LEU A 401 29.21 -28.73 -0.11
C LEU A 401 30.34 -29.48 0.59
N LEU A 402 31.59 -29.25 0.16
CA LEU A 402 32.77 -29.75 0.85
C LEU A 402 33.61 -28.57 1.34
N PHE A 403 34.06 -28.64 2.59
CA PHE A 403 35.00 -27.68 3.16
C PHE A 403 36.42 -28.24 3.15
N THR A 404 37.41 -27.39 2.88
CA THR A 404 38.78 -27.63 3.39
C THR A 404 39.07 -26.61 4.47
N VAL A 405 39.56 -27.06 5.62
CA VAL A 405 39.78 -26.17 6.77
C VAL A 405 41.23 -26.24 7.20
N GLU A 406 41.91 -25.10 7.19
CA GLU A 406 43.26 -24.98 7.72
C GLU A 406 43.23 -25.01 9.26
N LEU A 407 43.79 -26.07 9.83
CA LEU A 407 43.79 -26.32 11.28
C LEU A 407 45.08 -25.85 11.97
N SER A 408 45.95 -25.13 11.25
CA SER A 408 47.23 -24.60 11.76
C SER A 408 47.33 -23.09 11.51
N GLY A 409 46.44 -22.32 12.15
CA GLY A 409 46.48 -20.86 12.16
C GLY A 409 47.69 -20.29 12.91
N ALA A 410 47.89 -18.98 12.82
CA ALA A 410 48.91 -18.25 13.58
C ALA A 410 48.82 -18.49 15.08
N ASP A 411 47.59 -18.60 15.57
CA ASP A 411 47.27 -18.91 16.94
C ASP A 411 46.00 -19.79 17.00
N LEU A 412 45.66 -20.18 18.23
CA LEU A 412 44.48 -20.99 18.51
C LEU A 412 43.18 -20.26 18.14
N ALA A 413 43.14 -18.93 18.30
CA ALA A 413 41.94 -18.13 18.06
C ALA A 413 41.63 -18.04 16.56
N GLU A 414 42.63 -17.86 15.70
CA GLU A 414 42.47 -17.84 14.24
C GLU A 414 41.94 -19.18 13.71
N THR A 415 42.35 -20.30 14.33
CA THR A 415 41.86 -21.62 13.94
C THR A 415 40.43 -21.87 14.46
N GLU A 416 40.14 -21.47 15.69
CA GLU A 416 38.79 -21.59 16.25
C GLU A 416 37.78 -20.70 15.50
N GLU A 417 38.20 -19.52 15.02
CA GLU A 417 37.41 -18.65 14.16
C GLU A 417 36.97 -19.38 12.88
N ARG A 418 37.90 -20.07 12.21
CA ARG A 418 37.61 -20.83 10.98
C ARG A 418 36.62 -21.96 11.25
N LEU A 419 36.81 -22.70 12.34
CA LEU A 419 35.92 -23.78 12.74
C LEU A 419 34.53 -23.24 13.09
N THR A 420 34.46 -22.11 13.79
CA THR A 420 33.20 -21.41 14.11
C THR A 420 32.48 -20.99 12.84
N PHE A 421 33.19 -20.36 11.89
CA PHE A 421 32.62 -20.00 10.58
C PHE A 421 32.02 -21.21 9.85
N VAL A 422 32.73 -22.34 9.80
CA VAL A 422 32.21 -23.57 9.16
C VAL A 422 30.97 -24.10 9.88
N ARG A 423 30.96 -24.11 11.22
CA ARG A 423 29.80 -24.52 12.03
C ARG A 423 28.61 -23.59 11.81
N ASP A 424 28.82 -22.29 11.71
CA ASP A 424 27.78 -21.29 11.47
C ASP A 424 27.14 -21.44 10.08
N VAL A 425 27.96 -21.66 9.04
CA VAL A 425 27.47 -21.97 7.69
C VAL A 425 26.64 -23.26 7.70
N ALA A 426 27.11 -24.30 8.38
CA ALA A 426 26.37 -25.56 8.51
C ALA A 426 25.03 -25.39 9.24
N ALA A 427 25.01 -24.60 10.32
CA ALA A 427 23.80 -24.31 11.08
C ALA A 427 22.78 -23.51 10.25
N LEU A 428 23.23 -22.55 9.44
CA LEU A 428 22.38 -21.81 8.51
C LEU A 428 21.79 -22.70 7.42
N LEU A 429 22.60 -23.59 6.84
CA LEU A 429 22.13 -24.57 5.85
C LEU A 429 21.14 -25.56 6.47
N ALA A 430 21.36 -26.01 7.71
CA ALA A 430 20.44 -26.88 8.44
C ALA A 430 19.08 -26.22 8.66
N ARG A 431 19.05 -24.91 8.95
CA ARG A 431 17.79 -24.14 9.06
C ARG A 431 17.05 -24.02 7.74
N ARG A 432 17.75 -24.08 6.60
CA ARG A 432 17.14 -23.99 5.26
C ARG A 432 16.66 -25.34 4.74
N ASP A 433 17.38 -26.42 5.02
CA ASP A 433 17.02 -27.78 4.63
C ASP A 433 16.31 -28.54 5.76
N HIS A 434 15.06 -28.14 6.04
CA HIS A 434 14.24 -28.77 7.08
C HIS A 434 14.03 -30.29 6.87
N THR A 435 14.16 -30.77 5.63
CA THR A 435 14.00 -32.19 5.29
C THR A 435 15.27 -33.00 5.44
N GLY A 436 16.44 -32.34 5.51
CA GLY A 436 17.75 -32.98 5.51
C GLY A 436 18.12 -33.72 4.21
N THR A 437 17.43 -33.42 3.10
CA THR A 437 17.61 -34.12 1.82
C THR A 437 18.08 -33.23 0.67
N ALA A 438 18.05 -31.92 0.84
CA ALA A 438 18.42 -30.94 -0.18
C ALA A 438 19.91 -30.56 -0.13
N VAL A 439 20.54 -30.68 1.04
CA VAL A 439 21.94 -30.28 1.26
C VAL A 439 22.71 -31.42 1.91
N ARG A 440 23.93 -31.68 1.42
CA ARG A 440 24.92 -32.51 2.08
C ARG A 440 26.19 -31.70 2.27
N VAL A 441 26.81 -31.83 3.45
CA VAL A 441 28.05 -31.15 3.80
C VAL A 441 29.12 -32.15 4.24
N GLY A 442 30.36 -31.92 3.83
CA GLY A 442 31.53 -32.68 4.27
C GLY A 442 32.72 -31.75 4.50
N ALA A 443 33.79 -32.25 5.12
CA ALA A 443 34.95 -31.43 5.44
C ALA A 443 36.24 -32.24 5.47
N VAL A 444 37.35 -31.61 5.06
CA VAL A 444 38.71 -32.11 5.20
C VAL A 444 39.54 -31.09 5.96
N GLY A 445 40.04 -31.46 7.13
CA GLY A 445 40.93 -30.62 7.92
C GLY A 445 42.36 -30.84 7.47
N HIS A 446 43.14 -29.78 7.28
CA HIS A 446 44.53 -29.88 6.83
C HIS A 446 45.46 -29.06 7.71
N TYR A 447 46.65 -29.60 7.93
CA TYR A 447 47.66 -29.05 8.83
C TYR A 447 48.84 -28.50 8.03
N ASP A 448 49.99 -28.47 8.68
CA ASP A 448 51.24 -28.03 8.14
C ASP A 448 52.07 -29.19 7.57
N HIS A 449 52.89 -28.89 6.56
CA HIS A 449 54.03 -29.76 6.27
C HIS A 449 55.08 -29.48 7.32
N ALA A 450 55.19 -30.34 8.32
CA ALA A 450 56.36 -30.33 9.17
C ALA A 450 57.56 -30.74 8.30
N ASP A 451 58.50 -29.83 8.06
CA ASP A 451 59.75 -30.14 7.39
C ASP A 451 60.51 -31.23 8.17
N TYR A 452 60.68 -32.39 7.54
CA TYR A 452 61.50 -33.48 8.04
C TYR A 452 62.97 -33.22 7.66
N GLU A 453 63.81 -32.84 8.62
CA GLU A 453 65.28 -32.81 8.44
C GLU A 453 66.02 -33.84 9.32
N SER A 454 65.38 -34.94 9.74
CA SER A 454 66.14 -36.08 10.30
C SER A 454 65.49 -37.44 10.09
N THR A 455 66.35 -38.46 9.92
CA THR A 455 66.08 -39.87 9.62
C THR A 455 65.34 -40.66 10.72
N TRP A 456 64.88 -40.02 11.81
CA TRP A 456 64.36 -40.72 13.00
C TRP A 456 63.10 -40.11 13.66
N ALA A 457 62.37 -39.17 13.02
CA ALA A 457 61.16 -38.58 13.60
C ALA A 457 59.87 -39.36 13.22
N LYS A 458 59.12 -39.85 14.21
CA LYS A 458 57.77 -40.43 14.01
C LYS A 458 56.73 -39.33 13.68
N GLU A 459 56.38 -39.26 12.39
CA GLU A 459 55.08 -39.13 11.68
C GLU A 459 53.93 -38.21 12.22
N GLY A 460 53.09 -37.58 11.38
CA GLY A 460 52.79 -37.81 9.96
C GLY A 460 51.31 -37.60 9.58
N THR A 461 50.54 -36.82 10.34
CA THR A 461 49.12 -36.52 10.03
C THR A 461 48.99 -35.16 9.35
N LEU A 462 49.08 -35.14 8.02
CA LEU A 462 48.86 -33.93 7.22
C LEU A 462 47.38 -33.54 7.16
N LEU A 463 46.49 -34.54 7.20
CA LEU A 463 45.04 -34.36 7.09
C LEU A 463 44.33 -34.99 8.29
N ARG A 464 43.27 -34.34 8.78
CA ARG A 464 42.26 -35.02 9.59
C ARG A 464 41.43 -35.95 8.70
N ALA A 465 40.97 -37.05 9.31
CA ALA A 465 40.07 -37.99 8.64
C ALA A 465 38.90 -37.22 7.99
N PRO A 466 38.70 -37.37 6.67
CA PRO A 466 37.63 -36.66 5.99
C PRO A 466 36.26 -36.98 6.57
N VAL A 467 35.46 -35.93 6.80
CA VAL A 467 34.04 -36.07 7.08
C VAL A 467 33.31 -36.22 5.74
N VAL A 468 32.81 -37.42 5.48
CA VAL A 468 31.99 -37.73 4.30
C VAL A 468 30.68 -36.93 4.35
N ALA A 469 30.14 -36.60 3.18
CA ALA A 469 28.94 -35.79 3.01
C ALA A 469 27.73 -36.29 3.83
N ARG A 470 27.29 -35.50 4.81
CA ARG A 470 26.21 -35.73 5.80
C ARG A 470 25.17 -34.60 5.76
N PRO A 471 23.99 -34.75 6.39
CA PRO A 471 23.09 -33.63 6.63
C PRO A 471 23.80 -32.48 7.37
N PRO A 472 23.49 -31.19 7.08
CA PRO A 472 24.18 -30.05 7.68
C PRO A 472 24.19 -30.02 9.21
N ALA A 473 23.10 -30.49 9.83
CA ALA A 473 22.94 -30.54 11.28
C ALA A 473 23.93 -31.48 11.98
N GLU A 474 24.49 -32.48 11.28
CA GLU A 474 25.44 -33.44 11.86
C GLU A 474 26.89 -32.93 11.83
N LEU A 475 27.22 -31.97 10.97
CA LEU A 475 28.59 -31.53 10.76
C LEU A 475 29.24 -30.97 12.04
N PRO A 476 28.58 -30.11 12.84
CA PRO A 476 29.19 -29.60 14.08
C PRO A 476 29.65 -30.71 15.02
N ARG A 477 28.88 -31.81 15.13
CA ARG A 477 29.22 -32.97 15.95
C ARG A 477 30.39 -33.76 15.36
N ALA A 478 30.45 -33.91 14.04
CA ALA A 478 31.56 -34.58 13.36
C ALA A 478 32.88 -33.79 13.45
N LEU A 479 32.80 -32.46 13.64
CA LEU A 479 33.95 -31.58 13.82
C LEU A 479 34.31 -31.35 15.30
N ALA A 480 33.63 -32.00 16.26
CA ALA A 480 33.82 -31.75 17.69
C ALA A 480 35.25 -32.08 18.15
N ASP A 481 35.85 -33.13 17.59
CA ASP A 481 37.21 -33.58 17.94
C ASP A 481 38.29 -32.88 17.10
N TRP A 482 37.95 -31.88 16.29
CA TRP A 482 38.93 -31.13 15.52
C TRP A 482 39.55 -30.05 16.40
N ALA A 483 40.82 -30.24 16.73
CA ALA A 483 41.58 -29.30 17.55
C ALA A 483 42.58 -28.50 16.69
N PRO A 484 42.82 -27.22 17.02
CA PRO A 484 43.91 -26.45 16.44
C PRO A 484 45.28 -27.10 16.67
N ALA A 485 46.16 -26.96 15.69
CA ALA A 485 47.57 -27.33 15.80
C ALA A 485 48.46 -26.09 15.73
N LEU A 486 49.64 -26.18 16.36
CA LEU A 486 50.66 -25.14 16.26
C LEU A 486 51.19 -25.05 14.82
N ARG A 487 51.21 -23.85 14.28
CA ARG A 487 51.86 -23.53 13.00
C ARG A 487 53.37 -23.70 13.12
N ARG A 488 54.00 -24.34 12.13
CA ARG A 488 55.44 -24.62 12.10
C ARG A 488 56.16 -23.94 10.91
N GLN A 489 55.45 -23.65 9.82
CA GLN A 489 55.95 -22.86 8.70
C GLN A 489 54.97 -21.74 8.32
N ASP A 490 55.48 -20.64 7.77
CA ASP A 490 54.65 -19.47 7.44
C ASP A 490 54.30 -19.38 5.93
N THR A 491 54.87 -20.24 5.09
CA THR A 491 54.86 -20.10 3.62
C THR A 491 53.70 -20.80 2.93
N VAL A 492 53.42 -22.06 3.27
CA VAL A 492 52.40 -22.93 2.65
C VAL A 492 51.70 -23.79 3.70
N SER A 493 50.56 -24.38 3.35
CA SER A 493 49.88 -25.43 4.14
C SER A 493 49.74 -26.72 3.32
N SER A 494 49.24 -27.81 3.92
CA SER A 494 48.93 -29.08 3.23
C SER A 494 47.61 -29.08 2.43
N LEU A 495 47.21 -27.91 1.91
CA LEU A 495 45.96 -27.76 1.17
C LEU A 495 45.93 -28.59 -0.13
N GLU A 496 47.06 -28.81 -0.80
CA GLU A 496 47.15 -29.66 -1.98
C GLU A 496 46.71 -31.10 -1.72
N ASP A 497 47.08 -31.65 -0.56
CA ASP A 497 46.70 -33.00 -0.15
C ASP A 497 45.20 -33.04 0.21
N ALA A 498 44.70 -31.96 0.81
CA ALA A 498 43.27 -31.81 1.08
C ALA A 498 42.45 -31.76 -0.22
N LEU A 499 42.91 -31.01 -1.23
CA LEU A 499 42.28 -30.97 -2.55
C LEU A 499 42.31 -32.34 -3.22
N HIS A 500 43.41 -33.08 -3.11
CA HIS A 500 43.52 -34.44 -3.62
C HIS A 500 42.55 -35.41 -2.91
N ALA A 501 42.43 -35.30 -1.59
CA ALA A 501 41.48 -36.08 -0.79
C ALA A 501 40.02 -35.76 -1.16
N VAL A 502 39.67 -34.49 -1.34
CA VAL A 502 38.34 -34.05 -1.79
C VAL A 502 38.00 -34.63 -3.17
N ALA A 503 38.95 -34.59 -4.11
CA ALA A 503 38.77 -35.17 -5.44
C ALA A 503 38.51 -36.69 -5.37
N SER A 504 39.17 -37.39 -4.44
CA SER A 504 39.00 -38.83 -4.23
C SER A 504 37.65 -39.18 -3.59
N LEU A 505 37.19 -38.39 -2.61
CA LEU A 505 35.87 -38.57 -1.98
C LEU A 505 34.71 -38.38 -2.97
N SER A 506 34.90 -37.46 -3.91
CA SER A 506 33.88 -37.07 -4.89
C SER A 506 33.67 -38.15 -5.97
N ALA A 507 34.68 -38.97 -6.25
CA ALA A 507 34.63 -40.03 -7.26
C ALA A 507 33.70 -41.20 -6.87
N VAL A 508 33.33 -41.33 -5.59
CA VAL A 508 32.55 -42.48 -5.06
C VAL A 508 31.04 -42.34 -5.33
N HIS A 509 30.53 -41.15 -5.68
CA HIS A 509 29.10 -40.91 -5.91
C HIS A 509 28.79 -40.30 -7.30
N PRO A 510 29.02 -41.04 -8.40
CA PRO A 510 28.58 -40.63 -9.73
C PRO A 510 27.10 -41.00 -9.91
N GLY A 511 26.16 -40.07 -9.83
CA GLY A 511 24.77 -40.42 -10.17
C GLY A 511 23.67 -39.41 -9.93
N THR A 512 23.83 -38.42 -9.06
CA THR A 512 22.79 -37.42 -8.80
C THR A 512 23.15 -36.06 -9.36
N ARG A 513 22.24 -35.42 -10.11
CA ARG A 513 22.33 -33.99 -10.48
C ARG A 513 22.37 -33.17 -9.19
N ALA A 514 23.58 -32.83 -8.73
CA ALA A 514 23.84 -32.01 -7.57
C ALA A 514 24.70 -30.80 -8.00
N CYS A 515 24.42 -29.64 -7.40
CA CYS A 515 25.35 -28.52 -7.41
C CYS A 515 26.49 -28.85 -6.44
N ARG A 516 27.71 -29.02 -6.96
CA ARG A 516 28.87 -29.37 -6.14
C ARG A 516 29.70 -28.12 -5.88
N VAL A 517 29.98 -27.85 -4.61
CA VAL A 517 30.74 -26.67 -4.20
C VAL A 517 31.85 -27.08 -3.24
N LEU A 518 33.05 -26.56 -3.48
CA LEU A 518 34.18 -26.64 -2.57
C LEU A 518 34.43 -25.26 -1.97
N LEU A 519 34.38 -25.14 -0.65
CA LEU A 519 34.70 -23.91 0.07
C LEU A 519 36.00 -24.09 0.86
N ILE A 520 37.05 -23.42 0.40
CA ILE A 520 38.39 -23.47 0.99
C ILE A 520 38.49 -22.40 2.08
N VAL A 521 38.72 -22.82 3.32
CA VAL A 521 38.82 -21.95 4.50
C VAL A 521 40.25 -22.00 5.04
N GLY A 522 41.03 -20.97 4.73
CA GLY A 522 42.45 -20.92 5.10
C GLY A 522 43.11 -19.61 4.68
N ARG A 523 44.35 -19.41 5.12
CA ARG A 523 45.15 -18.22 4.79
C ARG A 523 46.36 -18.59 3.92
N ARG A 524 46.99 -19.74 4.19
CA ARG A 524 48.22 -20.14 3.49
C ARG A 524 47.90 -20.91 2.20
N PRO A 525 48.59 -20.60 1.08
CA PRO A 525 48.38 -21.30 -0.19
C PRO A 525 48.85 -22.77 -0.11
N PRO A 526 48.45 -23.63 -1.07
CA PRO A 526 48.96 -24.99 -1.18
C PRO A 526 50.45 -25.01 -1.55
N ALA A 527 51.18 -26.06 -1.16
CA ALA A 527 52.54 -26.26 -1.62
C ALA A 527 52.56 -26.70 -3.10
N PRO A 528 53.51 -26.19 -3.93
CA PRO A 528 53.65 -26.62 -5.32
C PRO A 528 54.21 -28.05 -5.41
N SER A 529 53.93 -28.78 -6.49
CA SER A 529 54.47 -30.14 -6.72
C SER A 529 55.99 -30.18 -6.93
N ARG A 530 56.59 -29.04 -7.31
CA ARG A 530 58.03 -28.83 -7.42
C ARG A 530 58.41 -27.51 -6.78
N GLN A 531 59.62 -27.40 -6.26
CA GLN A 531 60.09 -26.20 -5.57
C GLN A 531 59.96 -24.97 -6.48
N HIS A 532 59.35 -23.90 -5.97
CA HIS A 532 59.13 -22.66 -6.70
C HIS A 532 59.88 -21.52 -6.01
N GLY A 533 61.16 -21.36 -6.36
CA GLY A 533 62.08 -20.44 -5.69
C GLY A 533 62.24 -20.80 -4.22
N VAL A 534 61.82 -19.89 -3.33
CA VAL A 534 61.88 -20.07 -1.87
C VAL A 534 60.67 -20.84 -1.28
N VAL A 535 59.66 -21.14 -2.09
CA VAL A 535 58.48 -21.93 -1.67
C VAL A 535 58.80 -23.42 -1.81
N ARG A 536 58.83 -24.14 -0.68
CA ARG A 536 59.10 -25.57 -0.62
C ARG A 536 58.04 -26.38 -1.36
N ALA A 537 58.45 -27.49 -1.98
CA ALA A 537 57.53 -28.39 -2.67
C ALA A 537 56.69 -29.21 -1.68
N CYS A 538 55.54 -29.71 -2.13
CA CYS A 538 54.79 -30.73 -1.41
C CYS A 538 55.67 -31.97 -1.17
N PRO A 539 55.87 -32.43 0.08
CA PRO A 539 56.63 -33.63 0.39
C PRO A 539 56.08 -34.90 -0.27
N LEU A 540 54.77 -34.94 -0.54
CA LEU A 540 54.10 -36.06 -1.22
C LEU A 540 54.08 -35.92 -2.75
N GLY A 541 54.64 -34.83 -3.29
CA GLY A 541 54.64 -34.55 -4.72
C GLY A 541 53.25 -34.22 -5.30
N THR A 542 52.26 -33.95 -4.45
CA THR A 542 50.88 -33.66 -4.86
C THR A 542 50.81 -32.39 -5.70
N ASP A 543 50.20 -32.48 -6.87
CA ASP A 543 49.94 -31.33 -7.74
C ASP A 543 48.53 -30.76 -7.50
N TRP A 544 48.48 -29.65 -6.76
CA TRP A 544 47.22 -28.98 -6.46
C TRP A 544 46.50 -28.45 -7.69
N ARG A 545 47.22 -28.07 -8.76
CA ARG A 545 46.58 -27.59 -10.00
C ARG A 545 45.90 -28.74 -10.72
N ALA A 546 46.52 -29.92 -10.74
CA ALA A 546 45.91 -31.13 -11.28
C ALA A 546 44.68 -31.55 -10.46
N ALA A 547 44.75 -31.51 -9.12
CA ALA A 547 43.61 -31.79 -8.25
C ALA A 547 42.45 -30.79 -8.47
N LEU A 548 42.75 -29.50 -8.56
CA LEU A 548 41.77 -28.45 -8.85
C LEU A 548 41.13 -28.61 -10.23
N ALA A 549 41.92 -28.92 -11.26
CA ALA A 549 41.40 -29.16 -12.60
C ALA A 549 40.44 -30.36 -12.64
N ARG A 550 40.78 -31.45 -11.92
CA ARG A 550 39.91 -32.61 -11.78
C ARG A 550 38.59 -32.26 -11.09
N LEU A 551 38.64 -31.55 -9.98
CA LEU A 551 37.43 -31.09 -9.27
C LEU A 551 36.52 -30.26 -10.18
N ARG A 552 37.09 -29.34 -10.97
CA ARG A 552 36.33 -28.55 -11.95
C ARG A 552 35.72 -29.42 -13.06
N ALA A 553 36.46 -30.40 -13.56
CA ALA A 553 35.94 -31.36 -14.55
C ALA A 553 34.79 -32.20 -13.97
N ASP A 554 34.82 -32.48 -12.67
CA ASP A 554 33.75 -33.17 -11.92
C ASP A 554 32.58 -32.24 -11.54
N GLY A 555 32.60 -30.98 -12.01
CA GLY A 555 31.53 -30.00 -11.86
C GLY A 555 31.55 -29.21 -10.56
N PHE A 556 32.67 -29.17 -9.83
CA PHE A 556 32.80 -28.34 -8.63
C PHE A 556 32.97 -26.86 -8.97
N ARG A 557 32.17 -26.02 -8.31
CA ARG A 557 32.45 -24.60 -8.14
C ARG A 557 33.35 -24.42 -6.92
N VAL A 558 34.46 -23.68 -7.05
CA VAL A 558 35.47 -23.53 -6.00
C VAL A 558 35.52 -22.10 -5.49
N LEU A 559 35.13 -21.93 -4.23
CA LEU A 559 35.19 -20.65 -3.52
C LEU A 559 36.30 -20.69 -2.48
N ALA A 560 36.94 -19.54 -2.27
CA ALA A 560 37.97 -19.39 -1.25
C ALA A 560 37.55 -18.34 -0.21
N ARG A 561 37.52 -18.72 1.05
CA ARG A 561 37.58 -17.78 2.17
C ARG A 561 39.03 -17.59 2.55
N ALA A 562 39.66 -16.62 1.92
CA ALA A 562 41.07 -16.30 2.10
C ALA A 562 41.24 -14.84 2.51
N ASP A 563 42.15 -14.59 3.44
CA ASP A 563 42.56 -13.23 3.79
C ASP A 563 43.62 -12.75 2.79
N PRO A 564 43.35 -11.74 1.94
CA PRO A 564 44.38 -11.17 1.11
C PRO A 564 45.46 -10.56 2.00
N ALA A 565 46.75 -10.80 1.70
CA ALA A 565 47.84 -10.14 2.42
C ALA A 565 47.70 -8.61 2.29
N THR A 566 47.15 -7.96 3.32
CA THR A 566 46.92 -6.52 3.40
C THR A 566 48.08 -5.90 4.18
N GLY A 567 49.06 -5.40 3.44
CA GLY A 567 50.27 -4.81 4.03
C GLY A 567 51.30 -4.43 2.95
N PRO A 568 52.32 -3.64 3.30
CA PRO A 568 53.41 -3.31 2.38
C PRO A 568 54.10 -4.60 1.88
N PRO A 569 54.67 -4.59 0.66
CA PRO A 569 55.44 -5.73 0.17
C PRO A 569 56.58 -6.05 1.14
N PRO A 570 56.88 -7.34 1.38
CA PRO A 570 58.00 -7.71 2.22
C PRO A 570 59.30 -7.03 1.73
N PRO A 571 60.16 -6.58 2.66
CA PRO A 571 61.37 -5.84 2.32
C PRO A 571 62.39 -6.72 1.59
N ASP A 572 62.33 -8.05 1.79
CA ASP A 572 63.23 -9.03 1.22
C ASP A 572 62.69 -9.68 -0.08
N ALA A 573 63.60 -10.16 -0.92
CA ALA A 573 63.24 -10.79 -2.20
C ALA A 573 62.45 -12.10 -2.01
N ALA A 574 62.79 -12.88 -0.98
CA ALA A 574 62.13 -14.13 -0.65
C ALA A 574 60.67 -13.91 -0.23
N GLY A 575 60.42 -12.99 0.70
CA GLY A 575 59.06 -12.60 1.09
C GLY A 575 58.22 -12.09 -0.08
N ARG A 576 58.79 -11.29 -0.99
CA ARG A 576 58.09 -10.85 -2.21
C ARG A 576 57.72 -12.02 -3.14
N GLN A 577 58.60 -13.01 -3.27
CA GLN A 577 58.35 -14.20 -4.08
C GLN A 577 57.24 -15.06 -3.48
N THR A 578 57.28 -15.32 -2.17
CA THR A 578 56.22 -16.04 -1.45
C THR A 578 54.87 -15.34 -1.60
N ARG A 579 54.83 -14.01 -1.46
CA ARG A 579 53.59 -13.24 -1.63
C ARG A 579 53.04 -13.31 -3.06
N ARG A 580 53.90 -13.29 -4.08
CA ARG A 580 53.49 -13.45 -5.49
C ARG A 580 52.88 -14.84 -5.73
N TYR A 581 53.54 -15.89 -5.24
CA TYR A 581 53.02 -17.25 -5.34
C TYR A 581 51.67 -17.40 -4.64
N ALA A 582 51.54 -16.89 -3.40
CA ALA A 582 50.29 -16.93 -2.66
C ALA A 582 49.15 -16.21 -3.41
N ALA A 583 49.42 -15.03 -3.98
CA ALA A 583 48.43 -14.28 -4.75
C ALA A 583 48.01 -15.01 -6.04
N GLU A 584 48.94 -15.69 -6.72
CA GLU A 584 48.63 -16.51 -7.89
C GLU A 584 47.78 -17.73 -7.51
N ALA A 585 48.16 -18.45 -6.46
CA ALA A 585 47.43 -19.62 -5.99
C ALA A 585 46.01 -19.25 -5.55
N TRP A 586 45.84 -18.19 -4.76
CA TRP A 586 44.52 -17.75 -4.31
C TRP A 586 43.66 -17.19 -5.45
N ARG A 587 44.25 -16.56 -6.47
CA ARG A 587 43.52 -16.18 -7.68
C ARG A 587 42.96 -17.40 -8.41
N ALA A 588 43.73 -18.49 -8.48
CA ALA A 588 43.28 -19.72 -9.11
C ALA A 588 42.22 -20.46 -8.28
N LEU A 589 42.38 -20.52 -6.96
CA LEU A 589 41.49 -21.22 -6.03
C LEU A 589 40.19 -20.45 -5.75
N GLY A 590 40.20 -19.12 -5.86
CA GLY A 590 39.03 -18.25 -5.66
C GLY A 590 38.34 -17.80 -6.94
N ALA A 591 38.62 -18.42 -8.09
CA ALA A 591 38.11 -17.96 -9.39
C ALA A 591 36.58 -17.91 -9.48
N ASP A 592 35.87 -18.76 -8.73
CA ASP A 592 34.40 -18.80 -8.72
C ASP A 592 33.79 -18.00 -7.56
N GLY A 593 34.62 -17.38 -6.71
CA GLY A 593 34.17 -16.54 -5.60
C GLY A 593 35.21 -16.45 -4.46
N VAL A 594 35.32 -15.26 -3.85
CA VAL A 594 36.20 -15.01 -2.71
C VAL A 594 35.39 -14.39 -1.57
N LEU A 595 35.56 -14.92 -0.36
CA LEU A 595 35.02 -14.39 0.89
C LEU A 595 36.17 -13.89 1.77
N ARG A 596 36.00 -12.76 2.44
CA ARG A 596 36.99 -12.10 3.28
C ARG A 596 36.67 -12.34 4.76
N PRO A 597 37.61 -12.92 5.54
CA PRO A 597 37.49 -13.00 6.99
C PRO A 597 37.22 -11.62 7.62
N GLY A 598 36.34 -11.58 8.62
CA GLY A 598 35.95 -10.34 9.31
C GLY A 598 35.06 -9.36 8.52
N THR A 599 34.86 -9.56 7.21
CA THR A 599 33.96 -8.74 6.39
C THR A 599 32.72 -9.54 5.95
N ASP A 600 32.94 -10.70 5.32
CA ASP A 600 31.85 -11.55 4.84
C ASP A 600 31.41 -12.51 5.94
N SER A 601 30.11 -12.50 6.24
CA SER A 601 29.51 -13.34 7.26
C SER A 601 29.24 -14.78 6.75
N ALA A 602 28.91 -15.69 7.67
CA ALA A 602 28.40 -17.02 7.29
C ALA A 602 27.10 -16.93 6.45
N GLN A 603 26.29 -15.87 6.64
CA GLN A 603 25.10 -15.62 5.84
C GLN A 603 25.47 -15.29 4.38
N ASP A 604 26.50 -14.45 4.18
CA ASP A 604 26.99 -14.09 2.85
C ASP A 604 27.57 -15.30 2.12
N ALA A 605 28.27 -16.17 2.88
CA ALA A 605 28.73 -17.45 2.36
C ALA A 605 27.56 -18.32 1.88
N VAL A 606 26.52 -18.52 2.70
CA VAL A 606 25.33 -19.30 2.31
C VAL A 606 24.65 -18.71 1.06
N ARG A 607 24.54 -17.38 0.96
CA ARG A 607 24.01 -16.73 -0.25
C ARG A 607 24.84 -17.02 -1.49
N ALA A 608 26.17 -17.02 -1.37
CA ALA A 608 27.07 -17.36 -2.48
C ALA A 608 27.00 -18.85 -2.88
N LEU A 609 26.65 -19.74 -1.94
CA LEU A 609 26.56 -21.18 -2.14
C LEU A 609 25.29 -21.62 -2.87
N ASP A 610 24.21 -20.85 -2.81
CA ASP A 610 22.93 -21.23 -3.40
C ASP A 610 22.99 -21.33 -4.94
N PRO A 611 22.65 -22.48 -5.53
CA PRO A 611 22.31 -22.52 -6.95
C PRO A 611 21.05 -21.68 -7.20
N PRO A 612 21.04 -20.83 -8.25
CA PRO A 612 19.90 -19.97 -8.51
C PRO A 612 18.67 -20.81 -8.92
N TRP A 613 17.52 -20.42 -8.41
CA TRP A 613 16.24 -20.85 -8.98
C TRP A 613 16.18 -20.45 -10.45
N ARG A 614 15.71 -21.37 -11.29
CA ARG A 614 15.51 -21.08 -12.72
C ARG A 614 14.03 -21.01 -13.01
N HIS A 615 13.67 -20.33 -14.09
CA HIS A 615 12.31 -20.31 -14.59
C HIS A 615 12.33 -20.72 -16.07
N GLU A 616 11.31 -21.47 -16.48
CA GLU A 616 11.07 -21.79 -17.90
C GLU A 616 10.11 -20.75 -18.47
N GLY A 617 10.63 -19.80 -19.26
CA GLY A 617 9.85 -18.71 -19.84
C GLY A 617 10.40 -17.33 -19.44
N PRO A 618 9.57 -16.27 -19.51
CA PRO A 618 9.93 -14.94 -19.01
C PRO A 618 10.01 -14.89 -17.47
N GLU A 619 10.62 -13.83 -16.93
CA GLU A 619 10.55 -13.55 -15.48
C GLU A 619 9.09 -13.31 -15.04
N CYS A 620 8.73 -13.78 -13.83
CA CYS A 620 7.38 -13.58 -13.31
C CYS A 620 7.13 -12.10 -12.97
N PRO A 621 6.10 -11.47 -13.55
CA PRO A 621 5.80 -10.06 -13.27
C PRO A 621 5.06 -9.86 -11.93
N PHE A 622 4.56 -10.92 -11.29
CA PHE A 622 3.82 -10.85 -10.02
C PHE A 622 4.63 -11.39 -8.85
N ALA A 623 4.29 -10.94 -7.64
CA ALA A 623 4.73 -11.59 -6.42
C ALA A 623 4.05 -12.94 -6.21
N PHE A 624 4.72 -13.85 -5.52
CA PHE A 624 4.20 -15.18 -5.22
C PHE A 624 3.38 -15.19 -3.93
N ALA A 625 2.26 -15.91 -3.94
CA ALA A 625 1.37 -16.05 -2.79
C ALA A 625 1.90 -17.00 -1.69
N ALA A 626 2.97 -17.75 -1.99
CA ALA A 626 3.59 -18.71 -1.11
C ALA A 626 5.09 -18.80 -1.42
N PRO A 627 5.94 -19.22 -0.45
CA PRO A 627 7.36 -19.38 -0.71
C PRO A 627 7.61 -20.48 -1.75
N LEU A 628 8.59 -20.24 -2.62
CA LEU A 628 9.11 -21.25 -3.55
C LEU A 628 9.98 -22.22 -2.73
N MET A 629 9.50 -23.45 -2.47
CA MET A 629 10.16 -24.44 -1.60
C MET A 629 11.23 -25.27 -2.29
#